data_AF-A0A645FJ18-F1
#
_entry.id   AF-A0A645FJ18-F1
#
_cell.length_a   1.000
_cell.length_b   1.000
_cell.length_c   1.000
_cell.angle_alpha   90.00
_cell.angle_beta   90.00
_cell.angle_gamma   90.00
#
_symmetry.space_group_name_H-M   'P 1'
#
loop_
_entity.id
_entity.type
_entity.pdbx_description
1 polymer ?
#
loop_
_entity_poly.entity_id
_entity_poly.type
_entity_poly.pdbx_seq_one_letter_code
_entity_poly.pdbx_strand_id
1 'polypeptide(L)'
;MVKEIPAGPIAVRPPRKLPVGEVLSRVEAPRGEDIHYIRSTGTDMPDRVRVRAPSEANWHGMSHMLEGFQLADVPIIIAAIDPCYSCTDRAIHLIGDGINQLTDWAAIRAHSIEQYKSRGIDPSSIKIREF
;
A
#
# COMPACT_ATOMS: atom_id res chain seq x y z
N MET A 1 2.19 -14.03 -28.62
CA MET A 1 1.98 -14.28 -27.19
C MET A 1 0.78 -15.18 -26.90
N VAL A 2 -0.49 -14.77 -27.08
CA VAL A 2 -1.65 -15.65 -26.74
C VAL A 2 -1.69 -16.94 -27.57
N LYS A 3 -1.33 -16.87 -28.85
CA LYS A 3 -1.31 -18.05 -29.75
C LYS A 3 -0.20 -19.08 -29.43
N GLU A 4 0.75 -18.70 -28.58
CA GLU A 4 1.94 -19.52 -28.24
C GLU A 4 1.89 -20.05 -26.80
N ILE A 5 0.79 -19.82 -26.08
CA ILE A 5 0.65 -20.32 -24.71
C ILE A 5 0.48 -21.85 -24.76
N PRO A 6 1.36 -22.62 -24.11
CA PRO A 6 1.23 -24.07 -24.08
C PRO A 6 -0.04 -24.48 -23.31
N ALA A 7 -0.66 -25.58 -23.74
CA ALA A 7 -1.76 -26.18 -23.00
C ALA A 7 -1.29 -26.74 -21.65
N GLY A 8 -2.07 -26.56 -20.60
CA GLY A 8 -1.74 -27.05 -19.26
C GLY A 8 -2.67 -26.52 -18.18
N PRO A 9 -2.50 -26.98 -16.92
CA PRO A 9 -3.25 -26.44 -15.80
C PRO A 9 -2.86 -24.98 -15.53
N ILE A 10 -3.86 -24.09 -15.51
CA ILE A 10 -3.70 -22.65 -15.25
C ILE A 10 -3.91 -22.26 -13.78
N ALA A 11 -4.19 -23.23 -12.92
CA ALA A 11 -4.48 -23.02 -11.52
C ALA A 11 -3.70 -24.01 -10.65
N VAL A 12 -3.18 -23.50 -9.53
CA VAL A 12 -2.56 -24.30 -8.48
C VAL A 12 -3.33 -24.09 -7.19
N ARG A 13 -3.42 -25.13 -6.36
CA ARG A 13 -4.02 -24.99 -5.04
C ARG A 13 -2.97 -24.36 -4.10
N PRO A 14 -3.20 -23.14 -3.58
CA PRO A 14 -2.24 -22.53 -2.68
C PRO A 14 -2.18 -23.29 -1.35
N PRO A 15 -1.01 -23.35 -0.68
CA PRO A 15 -0.90 -23.94 0.64
C PRO A 15 -1.71 -23.12 1.66
N ARG A 16 -2.34 -23.79 2.64
CA ARG A 16 -3.12 -23.10 3.70
C ARG A 16 -2.26 -22.27 4.65
N LYS A 17 -1.00 -22.67 4.84
CA LYS A 17 -0.01 -21.94 5.65
C LYS A 17 1.12 -21.52 4.74
N LEU A 18 1.45 -20.24 4.76
CA LEU A 18 2.60 -19.75 4.01
C LEU A 18 3.89 -20.11 4.75
N PRO A 19 4.99 -20.40 4.04
CA PRO A 19 6.29 -20.54 4.69
C PRO A 19 6.68 -19.24 5.40
N VAL A 20 7.52 -19.36 6.43
CA VAL A 20 8.12 -18.21 7.10
C VAL A 20 9.04 -17.49 6.11
N GLY A 21 8.87 -16.19 5.96
CA GLY A 21 9.70 -15.40 5.06
C GLY A 21 9.12 -14.03 4.73
N GLU A 22 9.85 -13.31 3.90
CA GLU A 22 9.42 -12.02 3.36
C GLU A 22 9.63 -11.98 1.85
N VAL A 23 8.77 -11.23 1.17
CA VAL A 23 8.85 -11.03 -0.28
C VAL A 23 8.53 -9.57 -0.59
N LEU A 24 9.28 -9.04 -1.55
CA LEU A 24 9.00 -7.77 -2.19
C LEU A 24 8.75 -8.05 -3.67
N SER A 25 7.50 -7.93 -4.10
CA SER A 25 7.10 -8.07 -5.49
C SER A 25 6.94 -6.69 -6.12
N ARG A 26 7.43 -6.54 -7.34
CA ARG A 26 7.33 -5.32 -8.14
C ARG A 26 6.66 -5.65 -9.45
N VAL A 27 5.71 -4.82 -9.85
CA VAL A 27 5.01 -4.96 -11.13
C VAL A 27 4.93 -3.58 -11.79
N GLU A 28 5.13 -3.55 -13.10
CA GLU A 28 4.92 -2.34 -13.89
C GLU A 28 3.42 -2.18 -14.17
N ALA A 29 2.78 -1.28 -13.44
CA ALA A 29 1.39 -0.92 -13.66
C ALA A 29 1.32 0.22 -14.70
N PRO A 30 0.13 0.55 -15.25
CA PRO A 30 -0.02 1.60 -16.26
C PRO A 30 0.49 2.99 -15.84
N ARG A 31 0.66 3.22 -14.54
CA ARG A 31 1.04 4.51 -13.92
C ARG A 31 2.45 4.47 -13.28
N GLY A 32 3.19 3.38 -13.46
CA GLY A 32 4.53 3.16 -12.93
C GLY A 32 4.67 1.95 -12.00
N GLU A 33 5.72 1.96 -11.18
CA GLU A 33 6.12 0.84 -10.32
C GLU A 33 5.16 0.64 -9.13
N ASP A 34 4.46 -0.49 -9.13
CA ASP A 34 3.64 -0.97 -8.03
C ASP A 34 4.42 -1.97 -7.17
N ILE A 35 4.48 -1.72 -5.86
CA ILE A 35 5.25 -2.54 -4.91
C ILE A 35 4.34 -3.19 -3.88
N HIS A 36 4.45 -4.51 -3.76
CA HIS A 36 3.80 -5.30 -2.73
C HIS A 36 4.87 -5.97 -1.83
N TYR A 37 4.94 -5.54 -0.57
CA TYR A 37 5.74 -6.19 0.46
C TYR A 37 4.85 -7.04 1.37
N ILE A 38 5.23 -8.30 1.57
CA ILE A 38 4.51 -9.25 2.42
C ILE A 38 5.51 -9.98 3.32
N ARG A 39 5.19 -10.10 4.61
CA ARG A 39 5.92 -10.91 5.59
C ARG A 39 5.00 -11.95 6.23
N SER A 40 5.46 -13.19 6.30
CA SER A 40 4.76 -14.33 6.88
C SER A 40 5.57 -14.94 8.03
N THR A 41 4.88 -15.30 9.12
CA THR A 41 5.44 -15.99 10.29
C THR A 41 5.07 -17.49 10.34
N GLY A 42 4.57 -18.06 9.23
CA GLY A 42 4.17 -19.48 9.20
C GLY A 42 2.69 -19.73 9.48
N THR A 43 1.92 -18.67 9.66
CA THR A 43 0.47 -18.68 9.90
C THR A 43 -0.33 -18.69 8.60
N ASP A 44 -1.65 -18.77 8.73
CA ASP A 44 -2.63 -18.61 7.63
C ASP A 44 -2.88 -17.13 7.29
N MET A 45 -2.56 -16.22 8.21
CA MET A 45 -2.62 -14.78 8.01
C MET A 45 -1.21 -14.18 7.84
N PRO A 46 -1.00 -13.20 6.95
CA PRO A 46 0.27 -12.50 6.86
C PRO A 46 0.51 -11.66 8.13
N ASP A 47 1.76 -11.62 8.60
CA ASP A 47 2.15 -10.78 9.74
C ASP A 47 2.25 -9.30 9.33
N ARG A 48 2.68 -9.02 8.09
CA ARG A 48 2.71 -7.65 7.56
C ARG A 48 2.45 -7.62 6.07
N VAL A 49 1.64 -6.64 5.66
CA VAL A 49 1.44 -6.29 4.25
C VAL A 49 1.65 -4.78 4.11
N ARG A 50 2.49 -4.38 3.17
CA ARG A 50 2.60 -2.97 2.73
C ARG A 50 2.52 -2.94 1.22
N VAL A 51 1.55 -2.20 0.73
CA VAL A 51 1.37 -1.95 -0.70
C VAL A 51 1.65 -0.48 -0.94
N ARG A 52 2.48 -0.16 -1.93
CA ARG A 52 2.72 1.22 -2.39
C ARG A 52 2.25 1.32 -3.83
N ALA A 53 1.13 2.01 -4.02
CA ALA A 53 0.57 2.21 -5.34
C ALA A 53 1.48 3.10 -6.20
N PRO A 54 1.44 2.95 -7.54
CA PRO A 54 2.22 3.80 -8.44
C PRO A 54 1.83 5.28 -8.31
N SER A 55 0.53 5.58 -8.20
CA SER A 55 0.04 6.95 -8.02
C SER A 55 0.48 7.59 -6.69
N GLU A 56 0.62 6.80 -5.61
CA GLU A 56 1.13 7.29 -4.32
C GLU A 56 2.57 7.80 -4.47
N ALA A 57 3.41 7.09 -5.24
CA ALA A 57 4.79 7.51 -5.50
C ALA A 57 4.86 8.81 -6.32
N ASN A 58 4.01 8.96 -7.34
CA ASN A 58 3.97 10.15 -8.19
C ASN A 58 3.41 11.38 -7.43
N TRP A 59 2.49 11.16 -6.49
CA TRP A 59 1.77 12.24 -5.80
C TRP A 59 2.69 13.17 -5.00
N HIS A 60 3.78 12.65 -4.45
CA HIS A 60 4.73 13.48 -3.68
C HIS A 60 5.46 14.52 -4.54
N GLY A 61 5.53 14.33 -5.87
CA GLY A 61 6.10 15.30 -6.80
C GLY A 61 5.15 16.45 -7.17
N MET A 62 3.86 16.35 -6.81
CA MET A 62 2.84 17.27 -7.30
C MET A 62 3.09 18.72 -6.91
N SER A 63 3.57 18.99 -5.69
CA SER A 63 3.91 20.36 -5.27
C SER A 63 4.91 21.00 -6.22
N HIS A 64 5.93 20.26 -6.61
CA HIS A 64 6.97 20.75 -7.52
C HIS A 64 6.45 20.90 -8.96
N MET A 65 5.57 20.01 -9.42
CA MET A 65 4.96 20.08 -10.75
C MET A 65 4.06 21.31 -10.93
N LEU A 66 3.50 21.85 -9.84
CA LEU A 66 2.61 23.00 -9.85
C LEU A 66 3.35 24.35 -9.76
N GLU A 67 4.63 24.34 -9.37
CA GLU A 67 5.43 25.56 -9.21
C GLU A 67 5.60 26.29 -10.56
N GLY A 68 5.29 27.59 -10.58
CA GLY A 68 5.49 28.45 -11.75
C GLY A 68 4.36 28.45 -12.79
N PHE A 69 3.31 27.64 -12.60
CA PHE A 69 2.14 27.60 -13.48
C PHE A 69 0.97 28.45 -12.97
N GLN A 70 0.02 28.77 -13.87
CA GLN A 70 -1.18 29.49 -13.47
C GLN A 70 -2.18 28.52 -12.81
N LEU A 71 -3.06 29.07 -11.96
CA LEU A 71 -4.11 28.27 -11.31
C LEU A 71 -5.01 27.53 -12.32
N ALA A 72 -5.19 28.11 -13.52
CA ALA A 72 -5.94 27.50 -14.61
C ALA A 72 -5.29 26.22 -15.17
N ASP A 73 -3.97 26.05 -15.03
CA ASP A 73 -3.23 24.90 -15.52
C ASP A 73 -3.25 23.71 -14.55
N VAL A 74 -3.69 23.92 -13.30
CA VAL A 74 -3.68 22.89 -12.25
C VAL A 74 -4.41 21.61 -12.68
N PRO A 75 -5.63 21.65 -13.27
CA PRO A 75 -6.33 20.43 -13.66
C PRO A 75 -5.58 19.61 -14.72
N ILE A 76 -4.93 20.26 -15.69
CA ILE A 76 -4.20 19.56 -16.75
C ILE A 76 -2.88 18.99 -16.25
N ILE A 77 -2.20 19.70 -15.34
CA ILE A 77 -0.98 19.21 -14.67
C ILE A 77 -1.29 17.97 -13.82
N ILE A 78 -2.40 18.00 -13.06
CA ILE A 78 -2.85 16.85 -12.28
C ILE A 78 -3.23 15.68 -13.20
N ALA A 79 -3.97 15.94 -14.28
CA ALA A 79 -4.38 14.90 -15.23
C ALA A 79 -3.18 14.23 -15.92
N ALA A 80 -2.06 14.92 -16.08
CA ALA A 80 -0.86 14.39 -16.74
C ALA A 80 -0.26 13.16 -16.04
N ILE A 81 -0.45 13.01 -14.72
CA ILE A 81 0.01 11.84 -13.97
C ILE A 81 -1.03 10.73 -13.82
N ASP A 82 -2.24 10.92 -14.37
CA ASP A 82 -3.38 9.99 -14.28
C ASP A 82 -3.59 9.45 -12.84
N PRO A 83 -3.96 10.33 -11.88
CA PRO A 83 -3.98 9.96 -10.47
C PRO A 83 -5.13 8.99 -10.18
N CYS A 84 -4.79 7.80 -9.68
CA CYS A 84 -5.76 6.86 -9.13
C CYS A 84 -5.96 7.12 -7.63
N TYR A 85 -6.97 7.92 -7.27
CA TYR A 85 -7.27 8.20 -5.85
C TYR A 85 -7.58 6.95 -5.05
N SER A 86 -8.29 5.98 -5.63
CA SER A 86 -8.59 4.70 -4.96
C SER A 86 -7.35 3.83 -4.71
N CYS A 87 -6.27 4.04 -5.45
CA CYS A 87 -5.00 3.33 -5.27
C CYS A 87 -4.17 3.98 -4.16
N THR A 88 -4.26 5.31 -4.04
CA THR A 88 -3.50 6.13 -3.08
C THR A 88 -4.18 6.20 -1.72
N ASP A 89 -5.51 6.31 -1.69
CA ASP A 89 -6.29 6.44 -0.46
C ASP A 89 -6.72 5.08 0.08
N ARG A 90 -6.82 4.96 1.41
CA ARG A 90 -7.23 3.72 2.08
C ARG A 90 -8.23 4.03 3.17
N ALA A 91 -9.44 3.49 3.02
CA ALA A 91 -10.36 3.34 4.13
C ALA A 91 -9.91 2.14 4.98
N ILE A 92 -9.89 2.32 6.30
CA ILE A 92 -9.42 1.28 7.22
C ILE A 92 -10.57 0.92 8.15
N HIS A 93 -10.86 -0.38 8.16
CA HIS A 93 -11.93 -0.97 8.94
C HIS A 93 -11.30 -1.95 9.94
N LEU A 94 -11.47 -1.67 11.23
CA LEU A 94 -11.05 -2.58 12.30
C LEU A 94 -12.16 -3.60 12.53
N ILE A 95 -11.83 -4.88 12.35
CA ILE A 95 -12.75 -6.01 12.52
C ILE A 95 -12.08 -7.05 13.43
N GLY A 96 -12.60 -7.25 14.64
CA GLY A 96 -12.06 -8.20 15.63
C GLY A 96 -12.53 -7.91 17.06
N ASP A 97 -12.62 -8.90 17.94
CA ASP A 97 -12.99 -8.74 19.37
C ASP A 97 -14.30 -7.97 19.63
N GLY A 98 -15.28 -8.06 18.72
CA GLY A 98 -16.54 -7.30 18.79
C GLY A 98 -16.45 -5.87 18.24
N ILE A 99 -15.28 -5.45 17.78
CA ILE A 99 -15.04 -4.18 17.08
C ILE A 99 -15.37 -4.36 15.60
N ASN A 100 -16.18 -3.45 15.07
CA ASN A 100 -16.52 -3.32 13.65
C ASN A 100 -16.67 -1.83 13.35
N GLN A 101 -15.53 -1.15 13.20
CA GLN A 101 -15.47 0.31 13.16
C GLN A 101 -14.57 0.84 12.03
N LEU A 102 -15.13 1.77 11.25
CA LEU A 102 -14.34 2.62 10.35
C LEU A 102 -13.50 3.59 11.20
N THR A 103 -12.21 3.64 10.94
CA THR A 103 -11.26 4.39 11.77
C THR A 103 -10.42 5.35 10.93
N ASP A 104 -9.91 6.40 11.57
CA ASP A 104 -9.04 7.38 10.94
C ASP A 104 -7.56 6.99 11.09
N TRP A 105 -6.70 7.71 10.37
CA TRP A 105 -5.26 7.45 10.37
C TRP A 105 -4.60 7.66 11.75
N ALA A 106 -5.09 8.63 12.54
CA ALA A 106 -4.50 8.96 13.82
C ALA A 106 -4.74 7.84 14.85
N ALA A 107 -5.96 7.31 14.88
CA ALA A 107 -6.36 6.19 15.74
C ALA A 107 -5.58 4.91 15.38
N ILE A 108 -5.43 4.59 14.10
CA ILE A 108 -4.63 3.43 13.67
C ILE A 108 -3.17 3.59 14.05
N ARG A 109 -2.62 4.80 13.86
CA ARG A 109 -1.23 5.07 14.23
C ARG A 109 -1.02 4.86 15.73
N ALA A 110 -1.94 5.35 16.57
CA ALA A 110 -1.88 5.14 18.02
C ALA A 110 -1.92 3.64 18.36
N HIS A 111 -2.88 2.90 17.78
CA HIS A 111 -3.01 1.46 17.99
C HIS A 111 -1.76 0.69 17.54
N SER A 112 -1.21 1.03 16.37
CA SER A 112 0.04 0.48 15.85
C SER A 112 1.21 0.74 16.80
N ILE A 113 1.37 1.97 17.31
CA ILE A 113 2.42 2.31 18.28
C ILE A 113 2.32 1.43 19.53
N GLU A 114 1.13 1.30 20.11
CA GLU A 114 0.90 0.45 21.28
C GLU A 114 1.25 -1.02 20.99
N GLN A 115 0.80 -1.53 19.83
CA GLN A 115 1.09 -2.88 19.40
C GLN A 115 2.60 -3.12 19.23
N TYR A 116 3.34 -2.20 18.61
CA TYR A 116 4.79 -2.34 18.45
C TYR A 116 5.55 -2.19 19.77
N LYS A 117 5.10 -1.32 20.68
CA LYS A 117 5.67 -1.20 22.03
C LYS A 117 5.56 -2.52 22.80
N SER A 118 4.44 -3.24 22.66
CA SER A 118 4.27 -4.58 23.25
C SER A 118 5.29 -5.61 22.73
N ARG A 119 5.84 -5.37 21.54
CA ARG A 119 6.88 -6.19 20.90
C ARG A 119 8.30 -5.65 21.12
N GLY A 120 8.47 -4.66 22.00
CA GLY A 120 9.78 -4.06 22.32
C GLY A 120 10.29 -3.05 21.28
N ILE A 121 9.46 -2.62 20.33
CA ILE A 121 9.80 -1.64 19.29
C ILE A 121 9.06 -0.33 19.61
N ASP A 122 9.76 0.80 19.72
CA ASP A 122 9.12 2.10 19.96
C ASP A 122 9.11 3.00 18.69
N PRO A 123 8.07 2.91 17.86
CA PRO A 123 7.91 3.75 16.69
C PRO A 123 7.44 5.18 17.02
N SER A 124 7.12 5.50 18.28
CA SER A 124 6.66 6.85 18.64
C SER A 124 7.74 7.93 18.45
N SER A 125 9.01 7.52 18.48
CA SER A 125 10.17 8.37 18.22
C SER A 125 10.32 8.81 16.75
N ILE A 126 9.62 8.16 15.81
CA ILE A 126 9.68 8.48 14.38
C ILE A 126 8.90 9.78 14.13
N LYS A 127 9.64 10.86 13.87
CA LYS A 127 9.06 12.13 13.43
C LYS A 127 8.49 11.97 12.03
N ILE A 128 7.17 12.06 11.91
CA ILE A 128 6.49 12.16 10.62
C ILE A 128 6.44 13.64 10.26
N ARG A 129 6.71 13.97 8.99
CA ARG A 129 6.56 15.33 8.50
C ARG A 129 5.07 15.68 8.54
N GLU A 130 4.71 16.74 9.25
CA GLU A 130 3.36 17.31 9.16
C GLU A 130 3.22 17.94 7.76
N PHE A 131 2.15 17.59 7.06
CA PHE A 131 1.82 18.08 5.73
C PHE A 131 0.73 19.14 5.83
#